data_AF-A0A5Q2TKI1-F1
#
_entry.id   AF-A0A5Q2TKI1-F1
#
_cell.length_a   1.000
_cell.length_b   1.000
_cell.length_c   1.000
_cell.angle_alpha   90.00
_cell.angle_beta   90.00
_cell.angle_gamma   90.00
#
_symmetry.space_group_name_H-M   'P 1'
#
loop_
_entity.id
_entity.type
_entity.pdbx_description
1 polymer ?
#
loop_
_entity_poly.entity_id
_entity_poly.type
_entity_poly.pdbx_seq_one_letter_code
_entity_poly.pdbx_strand_id
1 'polypeptide(L)' 'MILVTIDHSYVNDYFQIDTIEVNLDEEEEKVRVEKLAKKLEGALVDPDRLLSQRIADELKVDVRLIDLDTNEIDLM' A
#
# COMPACT_ATOMS: atom_id res chain seq x y z
N MET A 1 -7.57 0.57 10.27
CA MET A 1 -7.01 -0.41 9.32
C MET A 1 -6.67 0.31 8.02
N ILE A 2 -5.59 -0.07 7.37
CA ILE A 2 -5.08 0.54 6.14
C ILE A 2 -4.98 -0.58 5.13
N LEU A 3 -5.74 -0.49 4.05
CA LEU A 3 -5.73 -1.46 2.97
C LEU A 3 -4.82 -0.93 1.86
N VAL A 4 -3.87 -1.75 1.42
CA VAL A 4 -2.94 -1.40 0.34
C VAL A 4 -3.16 -2.39 -0.79
N THR A 5 -3.62 -1.88 -1.92
CA THR A 5 -3.82 -2.65 -3.14
C THR A 5 -2.56 -2.58 -3.98
N ILE A 6 -2.04 -3.74 -4.36
CA ILE A 6 -0.85 -3.90 -5.20
C ILE A 6 -1.28 -4.52 -6.51
N ASP A 7 -0.99 -3.84 -7.60
CA ASP A 7 -1.18 -4.35 -8.95
C ASP A 7 0.06 -5.10 -9.40
N HIS A 8 -0.14 -6.33 -9.88
CA HIS A 8 0.90 -7.18 -10.46
C HIS A 8 0.73 -7.31 -11.97
N SER A 9 1.71 -6.83 -12.74
CA SER A 9 1.77 -7.00 -14.20
C SER A 9 2.67 -8.18 -14.58
N TYR A 10 2.07 -9.27 -15.05
CA TYR A 10 2.80 -10.44 -15.56
C TYR A 10 3.60 -10.17 -16.84
N VAL A 11 3.18 -9.19 -17.64
CA VAL A 11 3.83 -8.85 -18.93
C VAL A 11 5.19 -8.20 -18.71
N ASN A 12 5.28 -7.35 -17.69
CA ASN A 12 6.46 -6.55 -17.40
C ASN A 12 7.16 -6.96 -16.09
N ASP A 13 6.66 -8.00 -15.40
CA ASP A 13 7.16 -8.56 -14.16
C ASP A 13 7.43 -7.50 -13.08
N TYR A 14 6.41 -6.68 -12.78
CA TYR A 14 6.48 -5.65 -11.73
C TYR A 14 5.24 -5.62 -10.85
N PHE A 15 5.47 -5.16 -9.62
CA PHE A 15 4.43 -4.88 -8.63
C PHE A 15 4.40 -3.38 -8.35
N GLN A 16 3.22 -2.80 -8.33
CA GLN A 16 3.02 -1.38 -8.11
C GLN A 16 1.90 -1.18 -7.10
N ILE A 17 2.07 -0.23 -6.18
CA ILE A 17 0.96 0.20 -5.33
C ILE A 17 -0.05 0.92 -6.22
N ASP A 18 -1.26 0.38 -6.32
CA ASP A 18 -2.36 1.03 -7.04
C ASP A 18 -3.03 2.07 -6.12
N THR A 19 -3.66 1.58 -5.06
CA THR A 19 -4.48 2.39 -4.15
C THR A 19 -4.16 2.09 -2.69
N ILE A 20 -4.20 3.10 -1.82
CA ILE A 20 -4.11 2.92 -0.37
C ILE A 20 -5.34 3.54 0.31
N GLU A 21 -6.18 2.69 0.93
CA GLU A 21 -7.36 3.13 1.67
C GLU A 21 -7.07 3.20 3.18
N VAL A 22 -7.29 4.37 3.78
CA VAL A 22 -7.05 4.61 5.21
C VAL A 22 -8.36 4.65 5.97
N ASN A 23 -8.65 3.58 6.71
CA ASN A 23 -9.83 3.44 7.57
C ASN A 23 -9.44 3.52 9.05
N LEU A 24 -9.12 4.74 9.52
CA LEU A 24 -8.82 5.03 10.94
C LEU A 24 -9.95 5.86 11.56
N ASP A 25 -10.28 5.60 12.83
CA ASP A 25 -11.33 6.30 13.57
C ASP A 25 -10.90 7.71 14.02
N GLU A 26 -9.59 7.90 14.25
CA GLU A 26 -9.02 9.18 14.65
C GLU A 26 -8.77 10.06 13.43
N GLU A 27 -9.54 11.15 13.31
CA GLU A 27 -9.56 12.00 12.11
C GLU A 27 -8.22 12.71 11.84
N GLU A 28 -7.53 13.17 12.89
CA GLU A 28 -6.20 13.80 12.75
C GLU A 28 -5.15 12.82 12.20
N GLU A 29 -5.15 11.60 12.74
CA GLU A 29 -4.24 10.54 12.32
C GLU A 29 -4.57 10.05 10.91
N LYS A 30 -5.86 9.90 10.60
CA LYS A 30 -6.34 9.56 9.26
C LYS A 30 -5.82 10.54 8.21
N VAL A 31 -6.00 11.84 8.41
CA VAL A 31 -5.55 12.88 7.47
C VAL A 31 -4.02 12.87 7.32
N ARG A 32 -3.28 12.59 8.39
CA ARG A 32 -1.82 12.46 8.34
C ARG A 32 -1.40 11.27 7.48
N VAL A 33 -1.97 10.10 7.73
CA VAL A 33 -1.65 8.85 7.03
C VAL A 33 -2.07 8.94 5.56
N GLU A 34 -3.25 9.48 5.24
CA GLU A 34 -3.71 9.71 3.86
C GLU A 34 -2.74 10.57 3.04
N LYS A 35 -2.16 11.61 3.65
CA LYS A 35 -1.16 12.46 2.97
C LYS A 35 0.14 11.72 2.66
N LEU A 36 0.54 10.77 3.50
CA LEU A 36 1.71 9.93 3.28
C LEU A 36 1.40 8.85 2.24
N ALA A 37 0.23 8.22 2.36
CA ALA A 37 -0.27 7.19 1.45
C ALA A 37 -0.32 7.66 0.00
N LYS A 38 -0.82 8.88 -0.26
CA LYS A 38 -0.82 9.47 -1.61
C LYS A 38 0.55 9.64 -2.26
N LYS A 39 1.64 9.57 -1.49
CA LYS A 39 3.02 9.61 -2.04
C LYS A 39 3.53 8.22 -2.42
N LEU A 40 2.91 7.18 -1.88
CA LEU A 40 3.25 5.78 -2.12
C LEU A 40 2.41 5.19 -3.25
N GLU A 41 1.21 5.73 -3.51
CA GLU A 41 0.43 5.39 -4.70
C GLU A 41 1.28 5.58 -5.98
N GLY A 42 1.32 4.55 -6.81
CA GLY A 42 2.15 4.48 -8.01
C GLY A 42 3.59 4.04 -7.79
N ALA A 43 4.02 3.80 -6.55
CA ALA A 43 5.38 3.32 -6.27
C ALA A 43 5.54 1.85 -6.68
N LEU A 44 6.66 1.55 -7.34
CA LEU A 44 7.07 0.18 -7.58
C LEU A 44 7.55 -0.45 -6.27
N VAL A 45 7.11 -1.68 -6.03
CA VAL A 45 7.40 -2.43 -4.80
C VAL A 45 7.90 -3.82 -5.13
N ASP A 46 8.62 -4.40 -4.17
CA ASP A 46 8.97 -5.82 -4.19
C ASP A 46 7.97 -6.57 -3.29
N PRO A 47 7.30 -7.63 -3.77
CA PRO A 47 6.28 -8.38 -3.01
C PRO A 47 6.91 -9.33 -1.98
N ASP A 48 7.93 -8.87 -1.26
CA ASP A 48 8.62 -9.66 -0.26
C ASP A 48 7.82 -9.73 1.06
N ARG A 49 8.27 -10.59 1.98
CA ARG A 49 7.63 -10.74 3.31
C ARG A 49 7.75 -9.49 4.19
N LEU A 50 8.54 -8.51 3.78
CA LEU A 50 8.80 -7.28 4.54
C LEU A 50 8.03 -6.08 3.95
N LEU A 51 7.29 -6.26 2.86
CA LEU A 51 6.58 -5.18 2.20
C LEU A 51 5.60 -4.47 3.14
N SER A 52 4.84 -5.22 3.94
CA SER A 52 3.93 -4.65 4.95
C SER A 52 4.68 -3.83 6.00
N GLN A 53 5.85 -4.29 6.44
CA GLN A 53 6.70 -3.56 7.37
C GLN A 53 7.24 -2.26 6.74
N ARG A 54 7.71 -2.31 5.49
CA ARG A 54 8.22 -1.14 4.77
C ARG A 54 7.13 -0.08 4.57
N ILE A 55 5.92 -0.50 4.19
CA ILE A 55 4.78 0.40 4.05
C ILE A 55 4.40 0.99 5.40
N ALA A 56 4.38 0.18 6.47
CA ALA A 56 4.12 0.66 7.82
C ALA A 56 5.14 1.71 8.29
N ASP A 57 6.43 1.51 7.99
CA ASP A 57 7.51 2.43 8.33
C ASP A 57 7.37 3.77 7.57
N GLU A 58 7.03 3.73 6.28
CA GLU A 58 6.79 4.93 5.46
C GLU A 58 5.55 5.72 5.92
N LEU A 59 4.47 5.01 6.27
CA LEU A 59 3.25 5.62 6.80
C LEU A 59 3.38 6.03 8.28
N LYS A 60 4.43 5.57 8.96
CA LYS A 60 4.66 5.72 10.41
C LYS A 60 3.49 5.20 11.23
N VAL A 61 3.12 3.96 11.00
CA VAL A 61 2.01 3.26 11.66
C VAL A 61 2.46 1.88 12.13
N ASP A 62 1.67 1.24 12.99
CA ASP A 62 1.92 -0.16 13.36
C ASP A 62 1.66 -1.09 12.16
N VAL A 63 2.57 -2.04 11.91
CA VAL A 63 2.44 -3.01 10.81
C VAL A 63 1.15 -3.83 10.86
N ARG A 64 0.58 -4.04 12.06
CA ARG A 64 -0.71 -4.74 12.23
C ARG A 64 -1.89 -3.99 11.65
N LEU A 65 -1.73 -2.70 11.36
CA LEU A 65 -2.75 -1.89 10.72
C LEU A 65 -2.71 -2.02 9.19
N ILE A 66 -1.64 -2.57 8.62
CA ILE A 66 -1.48 -2.76 7.18
C ILE A 66 -2.07 -4.11 6.77
N ASP A 67 -3.00 -4.06 5.83
CA ASP A 67 -3.50 -5.23 5.10
C ASP A 67 -3.09 -5.08 3.63
N LEU A 68 -2.54 -6.14 3.05
CA LEU A 68 -2.07 -6.12 1.66
C LEU A 68 -3.04 -6.95 0.82
N ASP A 69 -3.58 -6.34 -0.21
CA ASP A 69 -4.34 -7.03 -1.24
C ASP A 69 -3.57 -6.95 -2.57
N THR A 70 -3.52 -8.05 -3.31
CA THR A 70 -2.80 -8.11 -4.58
C THR A 70 -3.78 -8.38 -5.70
N ASN A 71 -3.92 -7.42 -6.61
CA ASN A 71 -4.70 -7.55 -7.82
C ASN A 71 -3.79 -7.96 -8.98
N GLU A 72 -4.23 -8.96 -9.73
CA GLU A 72 -3.57 -9.35 -10.97
C GLU A 72 -4.13 -8.49 -12.11
N ILE A 73 -3.27 -7.68 -12.73
CA ILE A 73 -3.61 -6.92 -13.92
C ILE A 73 -3.01 -7.60 -15.14
N ASP A 74 -3.87 -8.34 -15.85
CA ASP A 74 -3.54 -8.92 -17.15
C ASP A 74 -3.62 -7.80 -18.20
N LEU A 75 -2.49 -7.15 -18.47
CA LEU A 75 -2.36 -6.18 -19.57
C LEU A 75 -2.34 -6.96 -20.90
N MET A 76 -3.52 -7.36 -21.38
CA MET A 76 -3.71 -7.94 -22.72
C MET A 76 -3.28 -7.00 -23.84
#